data_AF-A0A7S0EVL6-F1
#
_entry.id   AF-A0A7S0EVL6-F1
#
_cell.length_a   1.000
_cell.length_b   1.000
_cell.length_c   1.000
_cell.angle_alpha   90.00
_cell.angle_beta   90.00
_cell.angle_gamma   90.00
#
_symmetry.space_group_name_H-M   'P 1'
#
loop_
_entity.id
_entity.type
_entity.pdbx_description
1 polymer ?
#
loop_
_entity_poly.entity_id
_entity_poly.type
_entity_poly.pdbx_seq_one_letter_code
_entity_poly.pdbx_strand_id
1 'polypeptide(L)'
;PLVTTSGFDEKKLKRENVCAASLPTTMGVVAGLLVQNALKYLLEFGEVAEYLGYNAFKNFFPTYGLHPNPQCEDSNCVRNQKVFQEYKKSGKAEKILKGWDERAEEAAEENAAPQENEWGITLEDDSEVAAAGAAQPSTQQLPQGVQFAYSVPKPDEDKTETVQVAPSPDLDVLRA
;
A
#
# COMPACT_ATOMS: atom_id res chain seq x y z
N PRO A 1 18.83 3.76 12.46
CA PRO A 1 19.73 4.57 13.33
C PRO A 1 20.69 3.67 14.11
N LEU A 2 21.74 3.19 13.43
CA LEU A 2 22.76 2.27 14.00
C LEU A 2 23.69 2.97 15.01
N VAL A 3 23.82 4.30 14.92
CA VAL A 3 24.75 5.08 15.75
C VAL A 3 24.24 5.24 17.18
N THR A 4 22.92 5.29 17.39
CA THR A 4 22.33 5.38 18.73
C THR A 4 22.21 4.02 19.41
N THR A 5 22.17 2.93 18.63
CA THR A 5 22.13 1.55 19.18
C THR A 5 23.50 1.05 19.60
N SER A 6 24.60 1.61 19.09
CA SER A 6 25.97 1.19 19.45
C SER A 6 26.51 1.85 20.72
N GLY A 7 25.69 2.63 21.43
CA GLY A 7 26.09 3.34 22.66
C GLY A 7 27.12 4.45 22.42
N PHE A 8 27.31 4.88 21.17
CA PHE A 8 28.25 5.92 20.81
C PHE A 8 27.68 7.30 21.14
N ASP A 9 28.51 8.21 21.67
CA ASP A 9 28.09 9.58 21.99
C ASP A 9 27.72 10.33 20.69
N GLU A 10 26.44 10.67 20.54
CA GLU A 10 25.88 11.39 19.38
C GLU A 10 26.61 12.72 19.11
N LYS A 11 27.19 13.35 20.14
CA LYS A 11 27.95 14.60 19.99
C LYS A 11 29.17 14.43 19.09
N LYS A 12 29.77 13.24 19.05
CA LYS A 12 30.92 12.94 18.19
C LYS A 12 30.56 12.85 16.71
N LEU A 13 29.28 12.67 16.37
CA LEU A 13 28.79 12.67 14.99
C LEU A 13 28.56 14.09 14.46
N LYS A 14 28.27 15.04 15.35
CA LYS A 14 28.04 16.44 15.01
C LYS A 14 29.38 17.14 14.75
N ARG A 15 29.57 17.63 13.52
CA ARG A 15 30.65 18.58 13.22
C ARG A 15 30.25 19.97 13.70
N GLU A 16 31.18 20.67 14.34
CA GLU A 16 30.94 22.04 14.77
C GLU A 16 30.64 22.93 13.54
N ASN A 17 29.72 23.88 13.71
CA ASN A 17 29.26 24.80 12.66
C ASN A 17 28.53 24.15 11.46
N VAL A 18 28.14 22.87 11.55
CA VAL A 18 27.25 22.23 10.55
C VAL A 18 25.87 22.02 11.15
N CYS A 19 24.84 22.59 10.50
CA CYS A 19 23.44 22.42 10.88
C CYS A 19 22.77 21.37 9.99
N ALA A 20 21.83 20.61 10.54
CA ALA A 20 20.91 19.82 9.73
C ALA A 20 20.05 20.78 8.89
N ALA A 21 19.91 20.48 7.60
CA ALA A 21 18.99 21.23 6.74
C ALA A 21 17.54 20.98 7.19
N SER A 22 16.77 22.04 7.35
CA SER A 22 15.34 21.97 7.64
C SER A 22 14.60 22.91 6.72
N LEU A 23 13.52 22.42 6.10
CA LEU A 23 12.60 23.23 5.32
C LEU A 23 11.26 23.30 6.07
N PRO A 24 10.64 24.49 6.18
CA PRO A 24 9.31 24.63 6.78
C PRO A 24 8.25 23.74 6.14
N THR A 25 8.39 23.42 4.85
CA THR A 25 7.49 22.53 4.12
C THR A 25 7.54 21.10 4.66
N THR A 26 8.73 20.53 4.86
CA THR A 26 8.87 19.17 5.42
C THR A 26 8.34 19.11 6.85
N MET A 27 8.63 20.15 7.66
CA MET A 27 8.09 20.22 9.02
C MET A 27 6.56 20.32 9.03
N GLY A 28 5.97 21.12 8.13
CA GLY A 28 4.52 21.26 8.00
C GLY A 28 3.83 19.96 7.59
N VAL A 29 4.38 19.23 6.61
CA VAL A 29 3.85 17.94 6.17
C VAL A 29 3.92 16.91 7.31
N VAL A 30 5.07 16.79 7.98
CA VAL A 30 5.24 15.84 9.09
C VAL A 30 4.28 16.18 10.25
N ALA A 31 4.14 17.45 10.60
CA ALA A 31 3.21 17.89 11.64
C ALA A 31 1.75 17.60 11.27
N GLY A 32 1.35 17.87 10.02
CA GLY A 32 0.00 17.58 9.53
C GLY A 32 -0.32 16.09 9.58
N LEU A 33 0.60 15.24 9.11
CA LEU A 33 0.45 13.78 9.17
C LEU A 33 0.36 13.27 10.62
N LEU A 34 1.15 13.84 11.53
CA LEU A 34 1.12 13.47 12.95
C LEU A 34 -0.23 13.82 13.60
N VAL A 35 -0.71 15.05 13.39
CA VAL A 35 -2.01 15.48 13.94
C VAL A 35 -3.14 14.65 13.35
N GLN A 36 -3.11 14.37 12.05
CA GLN A 36 -4.10 13.50 11.42
C GLN A 36 -4.09 12.09 12.03
N ASN A 37 -2.92 11.51 12.28
CA ASN A 37 -2.83 10.20 12.92
C ASN A 37 -3.33 10.21 14.36
N ALA A 38 -3.05 11.29 15.11
CA ALA A 38 -3.56 11.47 16.46
C ALA A 38 -5.09 11.61 16.50
N LEU A 39 -5.68 12.36 15.56
CA LEU A 39 -7.14 12.49 15.43
C LEU A 39 -7.79 11.14 15.09
N LYS A 40 -7.26 10.42 14.09
CA LYS A 40 -7.73 9.06 13.74
C LYS A 40 -7.72 8.13 14.95
N TYR A 41 -6.65 8.17 15.75
CA TYR A 41 -6.51 7.34 16.94
C TYR A 41 -7.47 7.73 18.07
N LEU A 42 -7.61 9.03 18.38
CA LEU A 42 -8.43 9.50 19.50
C LEU A 42 -9.93 9.47 19.22
N LEU A 43 -10.32 9.68 17.96
CA LEU A 43 -11.71 9.73 17.52
C LEU A 43 -12.16 8.42 16.85
N GLU A 44 -11.29 7.41 16.79
CA GLU A 44 -11.61 6.05 16.33
C GLU A 44 -12.21 6.03 14.91
N PHE A 45 -11.57 6.73 13.97
CA PHE A 45 -11.99 6.77 12.56
C PHE A 45 -10.80 6.59 11.60
N GLY A 46 -11.08 5.97 10.46
CA GLY A 46 -10.06 5.66 9.45
C GLY A 46 -8.96 4.73 9.96
N GLU A 47 -7.91 4.55 9.17
CA GLU A 47 -6.81 3.65 9.51
C GLU A 47 -5.67 4.38 10.23
N VAL A 48 -5.31 3.94 11.44
CA VAL A 48 -4.16 4.50 12.18
C VAL A 48 -2.86 3.86 11.70
N ALA A 49 -1.87 4.69 11.35
CA ALA A 49 -0.56 4.20 10.91
C ALA A 49 0.40 4.06 12.11
N GLU A 50 0.98 2.87 12.29
CA GLU A 50 2.05 2.63 13.27
C GLU A 50 3.35 3.33 12.86
N TYR A 51 3.68 3.27 11.58
CA TYR A 51 4.77 4.02 10.97
C TYR A 51 4.34 4.55 9.60
N LEU A 52 4.58 5.84 9.39
CA LEU A 52 4.40 6.50 8.10
C LEU A 52 5.68 7.27 7.76
N GLY A 53 6.35 6.85 6.70
CA GLY A 53 7.50 7.56 6.16
C GLY A 53 7.07 8.67 5.20
N TYR A 54 7.92 9.67 5.05
CA TYR A 54 7.76 10.71 4.03
C TYR A 54 9.08 10.92 3.28
N ASN A 55 9.07 10.65 1.98
CA ASN A 55 10.17 10.95 1.07
C ASN A 55 9.74 12.06 0.10
N ALA A 56 10.10 13.30 0.43
CA ALA A 56 9.79 14.48 -0.38
C ALA A 56 10.39 14.44 -1.79
N PHE A 57 11.54 13.77 -1.98
CA PHE A 57 12.22 13.75 -3.27
C PHE A 57 11.49 12.85 -4.29
N LYS A 58 10.92 11.73 -3.81
CA LYS A 58 10.17 10.79 -4.66
C LYS A 58 8.65 10.91 -4.51
N ASN A 59 8.17 11.88 -3.72
CA ASN A 59 6.77 11.99 -3.33
C ASN A 59 6.18 10.66 -2.84
N PHE A 60 6.96 9.94 -2.04
CA PHE A 60 6.65 8.58 -1.64
C PHE A 60 6.35 8.50 -0.14
N PHE A 61 5.27 7.81 0.21
CA PHE A 61 4.74 7.73 1.57
C PHE A 61 4.59 6.26 2.00
N PRO A 62 5.67 5.58 2.40
CA PRO A 62 5.60 4.18 2.81
C PRO A 62 4.96 4.03 4.20
N THR A 63 4.10 3.04 4.35
CA THR A 63 3.58 2.57 5.63
C THR A 63 4.21 1.23 5.99
N TYR A 64 4.52 1.03 7.28
CA TYR A 64 5.06 -0.23 7.79
C TYR A 64 4.42 -0.56 9.14
N GLY A 65 4.23 -1.85 9.41
CA GLY A 65 3.90 -2.35 10.74
C GLY A 65 5.17 -2.57 11.57
N LEU A 66 5.28 -1.91 12.72
CA LEU A 66 6.44 -2.00 13.61
C LEU A 66 6.11 -2.88 14.81
N HIS A 67 6.78 -4.03 14.88
CA HIS A 67 6.56 -4.99 15.95
C HIS A 67 7.62 -4.84 17.06
N PRO A 68 7.25 -4.98 18.35
CA PRO A 68 8.20 -4.95 19.45
C PRO A 68 9.26 -6.05 19.34
N ASN A 69 10.51 -5.73 19.68
CA ASN A 69 11.59 -6.72 19.77
C ASN A 69 11.46 -7.54 21.08
N PRO A 70 11.36 -8.88 21.04
CA PRO A 70 11.33 -9.73 22.23
C PRO A 70 12.58 -9.63 23.12
N GLN A 71 13.71 -9.28 22.52
CA GLN A 71 15.00 -9.11 23.19
C GLN A 71 15.37 -7.62 23.36
N CYS A 72 14.37 -6.76 23.54
CA CYS A 72 14.61 -5.34 23.80
C CYS A 72 15.47 -5.15 25.06
N GLU A 73 16.45 -4.25 24.99
CA GLU A 73 17.33 -3.91 26.12
C GLU A 73 16.57 -3.23 27.27
N ASP A 74 15.46 -2.54 26.97
CA ASP A 74 14.60 -1.95 27.98
C ASP A 74 13.71 -3.00 28.64
N SER A 75 13.97 -3.25 29.92
CA SER A 75 13.19 -4.18 30.75
C SER A 75 11.69 -3.83 30.82
N ASN A 76 11.32 -2.55 30.76
CA ASN A 76 9.92 -2.12 30.76
C ASN A 76 9.23 -2.46 29.45
N CYS A 77 9.94 -2.34 28.32
CA CYS A 77 9.42 -2.77 27.03
C CYS A 77 9.07 -4.26 27.07
N VAL A 78 9.99 -5.12 27.51
CA VAL A 78 9.75 -6.57 27.61
C VAL A 78 8.62 -6.90 28.58
N ARG A 79 8.51 -6.16 29.70
CA ARG A 79 7.38 -6.30 30.64
C ARG A 79 6.05 -5.95 29.97
N ASN A 80 5.97 -4.82 29.28
CA ASN A 80 4.74 -4.36 28.62
C ASN A 80 4.32 -5.29 27.48
N GLN A 81 5.28 -5.90 26.77
CA GLN A 81 4.98 -6.93 25.76
C GLN A 81 4.22 -8.12 26.37
N LYS A 82 4.60 -8.58 27.57
CA LYS A 82 3.89 -9.68 28.25
C LYS A 82 2.47 -9.27 28.63
N VAL A 83 2.30 -8.07 29.18
CA VAL A 83 0.97 -7.51 29.51
C VAL A 83 0.10 -7.41 28.26
N PHE A 84 0.66 -6.92 27.15
CA PHE A 84 -0.06 -6.81 25.89
C PHE A 84 -0.44 -8.19 25.31
N GLN A 85 0.41 -9.21 25.45
CA GLN A 85 0.07 -10.58 25.03
C GLN A 85 -1.11 -11.15 25.83
N GLU A 86 -1.18 -10.88 27.14
CA GLU A 86 -2.34 -11.25 27.97
C GLU A 86 -3.60 -10.47 27.56
N TYR A 87 -3.45 -9.17 27.30
CA TYR A 87 -4.54 -8.34 26.79
C TYR A 87 -5.08 -8.86 25.44
N LYS A 88 -4.20 -9.27 24.52
CA LYS A 88 -4.60 -9.87 23.24
C LYS A 88 -5.34 -11.19 23.42
N LYS A 89 -4.86 -12.07 24.30
CA LYS A 89 -5.53 -13.34 24.65
C LYS A 89 -6.93 -13.13 25.25
N SER A 90 -7.18 -11.98 25.88
CA SER A 90 -8.50 -11.66 26.43
C SER A 90 -9.55 -11.26 25.38
N GLY A 91 -9.16 -11.15 24.11
CA GLY A 91 -10.06 -10.75 23.01
C GLY A 91 -10.49 -9.28 23.02
N LYS A 92 -10.03 -8.48 24.00
CA LYS A 92 -10.35 -7.05 24.10
C LYS A 92 -9.65 -6.20 23.03
N ALA A 93 -8.48 -6.62 22.58
CA ALA A 93 -7.71 -5.92 21.53
C ALA A 93 -8.43 -5.93 20.17
N GLU A 94 -8.98 -7.07 19.76
CA GLU A 94 -9.68 -7.22 18.48
C GLU A 94 -11.00 -6.45 18.44
N LYS A 95 -11.66 -6.26 19.58
CA LYS A 95 -12.89 -5.47 19.67
C LYS A 95 -12.68 -3.98 19.41
N ILE A 96 -11.53 -3.43 19.80
CA ILE A 96 -11.21 -2.01 19.55
C ILE A 96 -10.93 -1.80 18.06
N LEU A 97 -10.18 -2.70 17.43
CA LEU A 97 -9.86 -2.60 16.00
C LEU A 97 -11.09 -2.80 15.11
N LYS A 98 -11.95 -3.77 15.40
CA LYS A 98 -13.18 -4.00 14.61
C LYS A 98 -14.19 -2.86 14.70
N GLY A 99 -14.28 -2.19 15.85
CA GLY A 99 -15.18 -1.05 16.02
C GLY A 99 -14.83 0.16 15.14
N TRP A 100 -13.63 0.20 14.57
CA TRP A 100 -13.21 1.26 13.63
C TRP A 100 -13.71 1.00 12.21
N ASP A 101 -13.75 -0.27 11.78
CA ASP A 101 -14.18 -0.67 10.45
C ASP A 101 -15.71 -0.60 10.32
N GLU A 102 -16.45 -1.07 11.32
CA GLU A 102 -17.93 -1.11 11.32
C GLU A 102 -18.55 0.30 11.20
N ARG A 103 -17.96 1.30 11.86
CA ARG A 103 -18.41 2.71 11.76
C ARG A 103 -18.14 3.33 10.38
N ALA A 104 -17.09 2.88 9.70
CA ALA A 104 -16.75 3.35 8.37
C ALA A 104 -17.68 2.75 7.31
N GLU A 105 -18.04 1.48 7.45
CA GLU A 105 -18.99 0.79 6.56
C GLU A 105 -20.41 1.36 6.68
N GLU A 106 -20.92 1.58 7.90
CA GLU A 106 -22.25 2.19 8.12
C GLU A 106 -22.36 3.58 7.45
N ALA A 107 -21.32 4.41 7.56
CA ALA A 107 -21.29 5.73 6.91
C ALA A 107 -21.20 5.64 5.38
N ALA A 108 -20.57 4.60 4.84
CA ALA A 108 -20.47 4.38 3.40
C ALA A 108 -21.80 3.88 2.81
N GLU A 109 -22.50 2.97 3.51
CA GLU A 109 -23.78 2.41 3.08
C GLU A 109 -24.89 3.46 3.05
N GLU A 110 -24.94 4.37 4.03
CA GLU A 110 -25.90 5.49 4.06
C GLU A 110 -25.73 6.45 2.86
N ASN A 111 -24.49 6.65 2.40
CA ASN A 111 -24.19 7.48 1.22
C ASN A 111 -24.34 6.74 -0.12
N ALA A 112 -24.47 5.42 -0.10
CA ALA A 112 -24.67 4.59 -1.29
C ALA A 112 -26.15 4.44 -1.69
N ALA A 113 -27.07 5.13 -1.00
CA ALA A 113 -28.47 5.18 -1.40
C ALA A 113 -28.57 5.61 -2.88
N PRO A 114 -29.29 4.84 -3.74
CA PRO A 114 -29.33 5.13 -5.17
C PRO A 114 -29.88 6.54 -5.41
N GLN A 115 -29.02 7.43 -5.91
CA GLN A 115 -29.46 8.67 -6.54
C GLN A 115 -30.19 8.31 -7.84
N GLU A 116 -31.13 9.16 -8.28
CA GLU A 116 -31.87 8.92 -9.52
C GLU A 116 -30.91 8.72 -10.70
N ASN A 117 -30.85 7.49 -11.21
CA ASN A 117 -29.93 7.08 -12.27
C ASN A 117 -30.57 7.32 -13.64
N GLU A 118 -30.74 8.59 -14.00
CA GLU A 118 -31.37 9.00 -15.26
C GLU A 118 -30.66 8.46 -16.51
N TRP A 119 -29.35 8.21 -16.40
CA TRP A 119 -28.49 7.81 -17.51
C TRP A 119 -28.29 6.28 -17.62
N GLY A 120 -28.94 5.49 -16.75
CA GLY A 120 -28.91 4.02 -16.81
C GLY A 120 -27.51 3.41 -16.60
N ILE A 121 -26.63 4.10 -15.86
CA ILE A 121 -25.27 3.62 -15.59
C ILE A 121 -25.37 2.40 -14.66
N THR A 122 -24.89 1.25 -15.12
CA THR A 122 -24.89 0.01 -14.34
C THR A 122 -23.45 -0.36 -13.99
N LEU A 123 -23.26 -0.91 -12.79
CA LEU A 123 -21.99 -1.52 -12.41
C LEU A 123 -21.94 -2.88 -13.10
N GLU A 124 -21.09 -3.01 -14.12
CA GLU A 124 -20.78 -4.31 -14.71
C GLU A 124 -19.87 -5.07 -13.73
N ASP A 125 -20.25 -6.31 -13.43
CA ASP A 125 -19.46 -7.18 -12.57
C ASP A 125 -18.22 -7.66 -13.36
N ASP A 126 -17.05 -7.10 -13.04
CA ASP A 126 -15.77 -7.45 -13.69
C ASP A 126 -15.31 -8.91 -13.41
N SER A 127 -16.09 -9.68 -12.66
CA SER A 127 -15.83 -11.09 -12.38
C SER A 127 -15.97 -11.99 -13.62
N GLU A 128 -16.61 -11.52 -14.70
CA GLU A 128 -16.72 -12.25 -15.98
C GLU A 128 -15.66 -11.84 -17.03
N VAL A 129 -14.99 -10.68 -16.90
CA VAL A 129 -13.99 -10.23 -17.89
C VAL A 129 -12.64 -10.95 -17.78
N ALA A 130 -12.38 -11.65 -16.68
CA ALA A 130 -11.23 -12.58 -16.58
C ALA A 130 -11.40 -13.84 -17.45
N ALA A 131 -12.64 -14.19 -17.83
CA ALA A 131 -12.93 -15.28 -18.77
C ALA A 131 -13.14 -14.80 -20.22
N ALA A 132 -13.32 -13.48 -20.43
CA ALA A 132 -13.56 -12.87 -21.74
C ALA A 132 -12.27 -12.43 -22.49
N GLY A 133 -11.08 -12.77 -21.97
CA GLY A 133 -9.81 -12.68 -22.72
C GLY A 133 -9.71 -13.66 -23.90
N ALA A 134 -10.67 -14.58 -24.03
CA ALA A 134 -10.89 -15.39 -25.22
C ALA A 134 -12.12 -14.87 -25.98
N ALA A 135 -11.99 -13.71 -26.61
CA ALA A 135 -13.00 -13.20 -27.52
C ALA A 135 -13.23 -14.21 -28.66
N GLN A 136 -14.28 -15.01 -28.54
CA GLN A 136 -14.89 -15.71 -29.67
C GLN A 136 -15.30 -14.63 -30.68
N PRO A 137 -15.03 -14.82 -32.00
CA PRO A 137 -15.44 -13.85 -33.00
C PRO A 137 -16.97 -13.79 -32.99
N SER A 138 -17.53 -12.72 -32.43
CA SER A 138 -18.92 -12.39 -32.64
C SER A 138 -19.07 -12.10 -34.13
N THR A 139 -19.74 -13.00 -34.84
CA THR A 139 -20.26 -12.75 -36.18
C THR A 139 -21.41 -11.75 -36.06
N GLN A 140 -21.12 -10.52 -35.63
CA GLN A 140 -22.02 -9.39 -35.77
C GLN A 140 -21.88 -8.91 -37.21
N GLN A 141 -22.96 -9.00 -37.99
CA GLN A 141 -23.01 -8.44 -39.34
C GLN A 141 -22.86 -6.92 -39.24
N LEU A 142 -21.68 -6.43 -39.61
CA LEU A 142 -21.43 -5.00 -39.73
C LEU A 142 -22.31 -4.40 -40.84
N PRO A 143 -22.81 -3.17 -40.65
CA PRO A 143 -23.52 -2.46 -41.72
C PRO A 143 -22.62 -2.24 -42.94
N GLN A 144 -23.24 -2.15 -44.13
CA GLN A 144 -22.54 -2.07 -45.40
C GLN A 144 -21.60 -0.85 -45.42
N GLY A 145 -20.28 -1.10 -45.55
CA GLY A 145 -19.26 -0.06 -45.64
C GLY A 145 -18.36 0.12 -44.40
N VAL A 146 -18.53 -0.69 -43.34
CA VAL A 146 -17.66 -0.66 -42.15
C VAL A 146 -16.86 -1.98 -42.06
N GLN A 147 -15.55 -1.89 -41.83
CA GLN A 147 -14.67 -3.03 -41.58
C GLN A 147 -13.76 -2.76 -40.37
N PHE A 148 -13.44 -3.79 -39.60
CA PHE A 148 -12.49 -3.68 -38.50
C PHE A 148 -11.08 -3.39 -39.05
N ALA A 149 -10.36 -2.44 -38.43
CA ALA A 149 -9.02 -2.04 -38.87
C ALA A 149 -7.92 -3.06 -38.50
N TYR A 150 -8.17 -3.92 -37.51
CA TYR A 150 -7.29 -5.01 -37.12
C TYR A 150 -8.13 -6.12 -36.47
N SER A 151 -7.78 -7.37 -36.75
CA SER A 151 -8.32 -8.53 -36.03
C SER A 151 -7.22 -9.11 -35.16
N VAL A 152 -7.58 -9.54 -33.95
CA VAL A 152 -6.65 -10.27 -33.08
C VAL A 152 -6.46 -11.67 -33.70
N PRO A 153 -5.24 -12.07 -34.06
CA PRO A 153 -5.01 -13.41 -34.60
C PRO A 153 -5.38 -14.46 -33.56
N LYS A 154 -6.11 -15.50 -33.98
CA LYS A 154 -6.36 -16.66 -33.13
C LYS A 154 -5.03 -17.33 -32.80
N PRO A 155 -4.78 -17.74 -31.55
CA PRO A 155 -3.66 -18.62 -31.26
C PRO A 155 -3.90 -19.95 -31.97
N ASP A 156 -2.99 -20.34 -32.87
CA ASP A 156 -2.96 -21.68 -33.45
C ASP A 156 -2.63 -22.69 -32.34
N GLU A 157 -3.52 -23.64 -32.07
CA GLU A 157 -3.32 -24.70 -31.05
C GLU A 157 -2.30 -25.78 -31.45
N ASP A 158 -1.46 -25.56 -32.48
CA ASP A 158 -0.54 -26.62 -32.93
C ASP A 158 0.81 -26.12 -33.44
N LYS A 159 1.46 -25.20 -32.69
CA LYS A 159 2.92 -24.98 -32.74
C LYS A 159 3.45 -24.53 -31.38
N THR A 160 4.17 -25.41 -30.69
CA THR A 160 5.11 -25.01 -29.64
C THR A 160 6.29 -24.25 -30.26
N GLU A 161 6.14 -22.96 -30.50
CA GLU A 161 7.29 -22.06 -30.67
C GLU A 161 7.74 -21.57 -29.29
N THR A 162 8.68 -22.29 -28.71
CA THR A 162 9.50 -21.78 -27.61
C THR A 162 10.24 -20.54 -28.09
N VAL A 163 9.90 -19.36 -27.57
CA VAL A 163 10.74 -18.17 -27.71
C VAL A 163 12.06 -18.48 -26.99
N GLN A 164 13.13 -18.69 -27.75
CA GLN A 164 14.47 -18.77 -27.21
C GLN A 164 14.86 -17.39 -26.69
N VAL A 165 14.80 -17.21 -25.37
CA VAL A 165 15.46 -16.09 -24.70
C VAL A 165 16.95 -16.34 -24.81
N ALA A 166 17.66 -15.48 -25.56
CA ALA A 166 19.12 -15.50 -25.59
C ALA A 166 19.64 -15.34 -24.14
N PRO A 167 20.68 -16.08 -23.73
CA PRO A 167 21.22 -15.94 -22.38
C PRO A 167 21.69 -14.49 -22.17
N SER A 168 21.16 -13.86 -21.12
CA SER A 168 21.62 -12.56 -20.66
C SER A 168 23.13 -12.63 -20.37
N PRO A 169 23.95 -11.66 -20.83
CA PRO A 169 25.36 -11.66 -20.50
C PRO A 169 25.54 -11.49 -18.99
N ASP A 170 26.42 -12.31 -18.42
CA ASP A 170 26.81 -12.30 -17.02
C ASP A 170 27.47 -10.95 -16.66
N LEU A 171 27.14 -10.40 -15.50
CA LEU A 171 27.53 -9.04 -15.07
C LEU A 171 29.05 -8.85 -14.97
N ASP A 172 29.81 -9.93 -14.88
CA ASP A 172 31.27 -9.90 -14.82
C ASP A 172 31.94 -9.58 -16.17
N VAL A 173 31.21 -9.63 -17.30
CA VAL A 173 31.75 -9.26 -18.62
C VAL A 173 31.76 -7.74 -18.84
N LEU A 174 30.98 -6.97 -18.08
CA LEU A 174 30.92 -5.50 -18.17
C LEU A 174 31.93 -4.78 -17.27
N ARG A 175 32.83 -5.53 -16.61
CA ARG A 175 33.83 -5.00 -15.67
C ARG A 175 35.28 -5.13 -16.12
N ALA A 176 35.53 -5.52 -17.37
CA ALA A 176 36.86 -5.46 -17.99
C ALA A 176 37.09 -4.10 -18.67
#